data_AF-A0A8J1USV1-F1
#
_entry.id   AF-A0A8J1USV1-F1
#
_cell.length_a   1.000
_cell.length_b   1.000
_cell.length_c   1.000
_cell.angle_alpha   90.00
_cell.angle_beta   90.00
_cell.angle_gamma   90.00
#
_symmetry.space_group_name_H-M   'P 1'
#
loop_
_entity.id
_entity.type
_entity.pdbx_description
1 polymer ?
#
loop_
_entity_poly.entity_id
_entity_poly.type
_entity_poly.pdbx_seq_one_letter_code
_entity_poly.pdbx_strand_id
1 'polypeptide(L)'
;MKMTKKTKYFLAGLAVILGLNFASYLLFGPKDESIKTPEKVLRADSLRFSAGICKSIVHKTVCLGAQECGWCTNNDTPLCVEGTKDGAENHHCSSWCFSPHDANCRSYKKLIVFGNGPSLKGFDFFKTKGVDTLGMNLAFRYWKQIDWWPTYYASFDTVVNIAHIPELMDMIENSEKRGMKLFFTRSNIAEENPQLKNHPKVKFYENIKAASDQNMVKVTREISTGALAARIGQYLGYEKILLLGIDMNYVEYINGSTRHKGGTLIMKETPKNNSNYFFSNYQVKGDVYNVPNNEVVHVTAFKQILEDTKKHPEFNVEYFNGSPVSRLNGIGYKFMKFEDFMKL
;
A
#
# COMPACT_ATOMS: atom_id res chain seq x y z
N MET A 1 -36.95 10.16 24.37
CA MET A 1 -36.72 8.85 23.69
C MET A 1 -35.22 8.72 23.38
N LYS A 2 -34.50 7.71 23.92
CA LYS A 2 -33.06 7.55 23.66
C LYS A 2 -32.86 6.94 22.27
N MET A 3 -32.23 7.70 21.36
CA MET A 3 -31.92 7.21 20.01
C MET A 3 -30.79 6.17 20.05
N THR A 4 -30.98 5.08 19.30
CA THR A 4 -29.97 4.03 19.15
C THR A 4 -28.77 4.55 18.34
N LYS A 5 -27.60 3.92 18.53
CA LYS A 5 -26.35 4.29 17.83
C LYS A 5 -26.53 4.23 16.30
N LYS A 6 -27.30 3.26 15.80
CA LYS A 6 -27.59 3.05 14.39
C LYS A 6 -28.42 4.19 13.78
N THR A 7 -29.39 4.71 14.53
CA THR A 7 -30.20 5.87 14.14
C THR A 7 -29.36 7.15 14.03
N LYS A 8 -28.38 7.33 14.92
CA LYS A 8 -27.48 8.49 14.88
C LYS A 8 -26.59 8.50 13.63
N TYR A 9 -26.04 7.35 13.24
CA TYR A 9 -25.22 7.25 12.03
C TYR A 9 -26.03 7.42 10.73
N PHE A 10 -27.27 6.91 10.70
CA PHE A 10 -28.15 7.13 9.56
C PHE A 10 -28.48 8.62 9.36
N LEU A 11 -28.77 9.35 10.44
CA LEU A 11 -29.05 10.78 10.38
C LEU A 11 -27.81 11.62 10.05
N ALA A 12 -26.63 11.21 10.53
CA ALA A 12 -25.36 11.86 10.16
C ALA A 12 -25.07 11.70 8.66
N GLY A 13 -25.26 10.50 8.10
CA GLY A 13 -25.14 10.27 6.66
C GLY A 13 -26.14 11.08 5.84
N LEU A 14 -27.39 11.20 6.31
CA LEU A 14 -28.41 12.00 5.64
C LEU A 14 -28.10 13.50 5.65
N ALA A 15 -27.54 14.03 6.74
CA ALA A 15 -27.19 15.45 6.86
C ALA A 15 -26.02 15.84 5.95
N VAL A 16 -25.04 14.95 5.77
CA VAL A 16 -23.95 15.14 4.82
C VAL A 16 -24.48 15.14 3.38
N ILE A 17 -25.43 14.27 3.06
CA ILE A 17 -26.09 14.22 1.74
C ILE A 17 -26.87 15.52 1.45
N LEU A 18 -27.47 16.12 2.48
CA LEU A 18 -28.28 17.34 2.35
C LEU A 18 -27.48 18.63 2.55
N GLY A 19 -26.15 18.56 2.77
CA GLY A 19 -25.31 19.74 2.99
C GLY A 19 -25.64 20.52 4.27
N LEU A 20 -26.23 19.86 5.26
CA LEU A 20 -26.62 20.49 6.52
C LEU A 20 -25.50 20.34 7.56
N ASN A 21 -25.04 21.47 8.10
CA ASN A 21 -24.04 21.50 9.15
C ASN A 21 -24.68 21.05 10.49
N PHE A 22 -24.28 19.89 10.99
CA PHE A 22 -24.90 19.26 12.17
C PHE A 22 -24.61 19.99 13.50
N ALA A 23 -23.68 20.95 13.49
CA ALA A 23 -23.27 21.70 14.69
C ALA A 23 -24.33 22.69 15.21
N SER A 24 -25.30 23.10 14.39
CA SER A 24 -26.25 24.15 14.76
C SER A 24 -27.52 23.62 15.46
N TYR A 25 -27.84 22.33 15.33
CA TYR A 25 -29.13 21.78 15.81
C TYR A 25 -29.10 21.21 17.23
N LEU A 26 -27.91 20.98 17.80
CA LEU A 26 -27.76 20.40 19.14
C LEU A 26 -27.48 21.44 20.24
N LEU A 27 -27.17 22.69 19.88
CA LEU A 27 -26.81 23.73 20.86
C LEU A 27 -27.74 24.94 20.89
N PHE A 28 -28.55 25.17 19.85
CA PHE A 28 -29.43 26.33 19.81
C PHE A 28 -30.80 25.93 19.28
N GLY A 29 -31.80 25.97 20.16
CA GLY A 29 -33.21 26.05 19.73
C GLY A 29 -33.44 27.32 18.91
N PRO A 30 -34.57 27.42 18.20
CA PRO A 30 -34.75 28.47 17.21
C PRO A 30 -34.79 29.83 17.91
N LYS A 31 -33.87 30.74 17.55
CA LYS A 31 -34.09 32.18 17.75
C LYS A 31 -33.19 33.08 16.89
N ASP A 32 -33.92 34.01 16.28
CA ASP A 32 -33.64 35.38 15.90
C ASP A 32 -32.57 35.74 14.86
N GLU A 33 -33.10 36.26 13.74
CA GLU A 33 -32.44 37.15 12.80
C GLU A 33 -32.12 38.49 13.47
N SER A 34 -30.89 38.66 13.95
CA SER A 34 -30.16 39.92 13.89
C SER A 34 -28.85 39.75 14.63
N ILE A 35 -27.72 39.79 13.92
CA ILE A 35 -26.46 40.36 14.42
C ILE A 35 -25.55 40.62 13.22
N LYS A 36 -25.07 41.87 13.17
CA LYS A 36 -24.18 42.45 12.18
C LYS A 36 -22.74 41.94 12.35
N THR A 37 -22.03 41.85 11.24
CA THR A 37 -20.58 41.61 11.14
C THR A 37 -19.77 42.70 11.84
N PRO A 38 -18.53 42.37 12.23
CA PRO A 38 -17.45 43.29 11.93
C PRO A 38 -16.19 42.62 11.35
N GLU A 39 -15.68 43.25 10.29
CA GLU A 39 -14.28 43.19 9.89
C GLU A 39 -13.37 43.63 11.04
N LYS A 40 -12.23 42.96 11.22
CA LYS A 40 -10.97 43.67 11.49
C LYS A 40 -9.74 42.81 11.18
N VAL A 41 -8.92 43.43 10.34
CA VAL A 41 -7.55 43.13 9.95
C VAL A 41 -6.63 43.08 11.16
N LEU A 42 -5.76 42.08 11.23
CA LEU A 42 -4.50 42.14 11.98
C LEU A 42 -3.38 41.47 11.15
N ARG A 43 -2.46 42.31 10.69
CA ARG A 43 -1.08 41.93 10.32
C ARG A 43 -0.32 41.59 11.60
N ALA A 44 0.58 40.62 11.52
CA ALA A 44 1.69 40.49 12.46
C ALA A 44 2.92 40.01 11.69
N ASP A 45 4.03 40.66 12.02
CA ASP A 45 5.25 40.70 11.26
C ASP A 45 6.17 39.50 11.49
N SER A 46 7.08 39.38 10.53
CA SER A 46 8.32 38.64 10.50
C SER A 46 9.03 38.42 11.84
N LEU A 47 9.38 37.16 12.12
CA LEU A 47 10.49 36.79 12.98
C LEU A 47 11.53 36.02 12.16
N ARG A 48 12.63 36.71 11.87
CA ARG A 48 13.88 36.13 11.37
C ARG A 48 14.50 35.31 12.48
N PHE A 49 14.81 34.04 12.23
CA PHE A 49 15.79 33.30 13.02
C PHE A 49 17.05 33.06 12.21
N SER A 50 18.14 33.43 12.85
CA SER A 50 19.53 33.44 12.44
C SER A 50 20.06 32.05 12.07
N ALA A 51 20.87 32.02 11.01
CA ALA A 51 21.74 30.90 10.66
C ALA A 51 22.72 30.61 11.82
N GLY A 52 22.56 29.44 12.43
CA GLY A 52 23.51 28.86 13.38
C GLY A 52 24.31 27.77 12.69
N ILE A 53 25.62 28.04 12.52
CA ILE A 53 26.63 27.08 12.07
C ILE A 53 26.71 25.94 13.10
N CYS A 54 26.53 24.69 12.65
CA CYS A 54 26.88 23.51 13.44
C CYS A 54 27.96 22.71 12.69
N LYS A 55 29.22 22.97 13.06
CA LYS A 55 30.38 22.10 12.81
C LYS A 55 30.39 21.07 13.94
N SER A 56 30.29 19.78 13.63
CA SER A 56 30.71 18.65 14.48
C SER A 56 30.18 17.35 13.86
N ILE A 57 30.83 16.21 13.76
CA ILE A 57 32.16 15.70 14.14
C ILE A 57 32.31 14.44 13.27
N VAL A 58 33.50 14.21 12.71
CA VAL A 58 33.85 12.98 11.99
C VAL A 58 33.95 11.84 13.01
N HIS A 59 33.11 10.81 12.91
CA HIS A 59 33.40 9.52 13.54
C HIS A 59 34.04 8.60 12.51
N LYS A 60 35.38 8.56 12.51
CA LYS A 60 36.16 7.44 11.98
C LYS A 60 36.05 6.32 13.01
N THR A 61 35.31 5.26 12.68
CA THR A 61 35.46 3.99 13.39
C THR A 61 36.80 3.40 12.98
N VAL A 62 37.76 3.45 13.90
CA VAL A 62 39.03 2.73 13.81
C VAL A 62 38.74 1.29 14.23
N CYS A 63 38.80 0.34 13.29
CA CYS A 63 38.90 -1.07 13.63
C CYS A 63 40.30 -1.32 14.20
N LEU A 64 40.39 -1.44 15.53
CA LEU A 64 41.54 -2.01 16.22
C LEU A 64 41.35 -3.53 16.27
N GLY A 65 42.35 -4.27 15.79
CA GLY A 65 42.48 -5.71 16.02
C GLY A 65 42.32 -6.59 14.79
N ALA A 66 43.25 -6.52 13.85
CA ALA A 66 43.55 -7.66 12.98
C ALA A 66 44.70 -8.44 13.64
N GLN A 67 44.37 -9.53 14.34
CA GLN A 67 45.34 -10.58 14.64
C GLN A 67 45.59 -11.37 13.36
N GLU A 68 46.85 -11.53 13.03
CA GLU A 68 47.37 -12.27 11.88
C GLU A 68 46.90 -13.73 11.94
N CYS A 69 46.00 -14.11 11.03
CA CYS A 69 45.87 -15.51 10.62
C CYS A 69 46.73 -15.69 9.36
N GLY A 70 47.95 -16.19 9.57
CA GLY A 70 48.69 -16.88 8.52
C GLY A 70 47.92 -18.10 8.04
N TRP A 71 48.30 -18.61 6.87
CA TRP A 71 47.67 -19.69 6.08
C TRP A 71 46.74 -19.21 4.96
N CYS A 72 47.34 -18.64 3.93
CA CYS A 72 46.91 -18.78 2.54
C CYS A 72 48.14 -18.62 1.65
N THR A 73 48.93 -19.68 1.49
CA THR A 73 49.85 -19.81 0.36
C THR A 73 49.19 -20.70 -0.68
N ASN A 74 49.12 -20.18 -1.90
CA ASN A 74 48.60 -20.77 -3.12
C ASN A 74 48.91 -22.28 -3.29
N ASN A 75 47.90 -23.05 -3.71
CA ASN A 75 47.90 -23.85 -4.96
C ASN A 75 46.73 -24.85 -4.95
N ASP A 76 45.96 -24.82 -6.04
CA ASP A 76 45.24 -25.89 -6.75
C ASP A 76 44.51 -27.04 -6.01
N THR A 77 43.31 -27.30 -6.54
CA THR A 77 42.35 -28.43 -6.37
C THR A 77 41.41 -28.44 -5.15
N PRO A 78 40.08 -28.58 -5.38
CA PRO A 78 39.18 -29.01 -4.32
C PRO A 78 39.29 -30.53 -4.17
N LEU A 79 40.01 -30.96 -3.14
CA LEU A 79 39.91 -32.31 -2.60
C LEU A 79 38.52 -32.49 -1.97
N CYS A 80 37.60 -33.13 -2.69
CA CYS A 80 36.50 -33.85 -2.04
C CYS A 80 37.12 -35.04 -1.31
N VAL A 81 37.25 -34.96 0.01
CA VAL A 81 37.57 -36.11 0.84
C VAL A 81 36.25 -36.81 1.16
N GLU A 82 36.03 -37.97 0.54
CA GLU A 82 35.10 -38.97 1.05
C GLU A 82 35.69 -39.65 2.30
N GLY A 83 34.85 -39.83 3.32
CA GLY A 83 35.14 -40.57 4.55
C GLY A 83 34.68 -39.76 5.77
N THR A 84 33.72 -40.20 6.58
CA THR A 84 33.40 -41.57 6.99
C THR A 84 31.93 -41.65 7.45
N LYS A 85 31.35 -42.84 7.28
CA LYS A 85 30.13 -43.24 7.98
C LYS A 85 30.45 -43.27 9.48
N ASP A 86 29.72 -42.48 10.26
CA ASP A 86 29.10 -42.87 11.54
C ASP A 86 28.58 -41.62 12.26
N GLY A 87 27.36 -41.71 12.82
CA GLY A 87 26.84 -40.74 13.78
C GLY A 87 26.02 -39.60 13.19
N ALA A 88 24.70 -39.81 13.11
CA ALA A 88 23.74 -38.75 12.85
C ALA A 88 23.65 -37.82 14.08
N GLU A 89 24.28 -36.64 14.00
CA GLU A 89 23.94 -35.51 14.86
C GLU A 89 23.82 -34.22 14.03
N ASN A 90 22.83 -33.42 14.41
CA ASN A 90 22.46 -32.15 13.80
C ASN A 90 23.63 -31.17 13.76
N HIS A 91 24.34 -31.10 12.63
CA HIS A 91 25.16 -29.94 12.31
C HIS A 91 24.31 -28.91 11.58
N HIS A 92 23.80 -27.96 12.36
CA HIS A 92 23.49 -26.63 11.86
C HIS A 92 24.72 -26.08 11.13
N CYS A 93 24.64 -26.03 9.80
CA CYS A 93 25.55 -25.25 8.98
C CYS A 93 25.31 -23.77 9.26
N SER A 94 25.81 -23.29 10.40
CA SER A 94 25.90 -21.88 10.71
C SER A 94 26.93 -21.27 9.78
N SER A 95 26.50 -20.26 9.02
CA SER A 95 27.19 -19.01 8.66
C SER A 95 28.70 -19.07 8.39
N TRP A 96 29.13 -18.36 7.34
CA TRP A 96 30.53 -18.01 7.00
C TRP A 96 31.18 -18.85 5.89
N CYS A 97 30.52 -18.91 4.73
CA CYS A 97 31.21 -18.90 3.44
C CYS A 97 30.53 -17.87 2.53
N PHE A 98 30.96 -16.61 2.61
CA PHE A 98 30.72 -15.64 1.54
C PHE A 98 31.96 -15.65 0.63
N SER A 99 32.02 -16.65 -0.25
CA SER A 99 32.80 -16.49 -1.48
C SER A 99 32.03 -15.53 -2.39
N PRO A 100 32.68 -14.50 -3.00
CA PRO A 100 32.01 -13.57 -3.91
C PRO A 100 31.47 -14.22 -5.20
N HIS A 101 31.70 -15.53 -5.39
CA HIS A 101 31.32 -16.25 -6.61
C HIS A 101 29.96 -16.98 -6.55
N ASP A 102 29.30 -17.06 -5.39
CA ASP A 102 27.94 -17.64 -5.28
C ASP A 102 26.85 -16.57 -5.25
N ALA A 103 26.73 -15.80 -6.34
CA ALA A 103 25.58 -14.93 -6.57
C ALA A 103 24.23 -15.69 -6.66
N ASN A 104 24.26 -17.03 -6.62
CA ASN A 104 23.10 -17.92 -6.77
C ASN A 104 22.43 -18.36 -5.45
N CYS A 105 22.94 -17.98 -4.27
CA CYS A 105 22.35 -18.38 -2.97
C CYS A 105 21.62 -17.25 -2.21
N ARG A 106 21.34 -16.10 -2.85
CA ARG A 106 20.59 -15.03 -2.19
C ARG A 106 19.09 -15.22 -2.37
N SER A 107 18.38 -15.58 -1.30
CA SER A 107 16.91 -15.53 -1.28
C SER A 107 16.45 -14.07 -1.29
N TYR A 108 15.81 -13.64 -2.37
CA TYR A 108 15.27 -12.29 -2.49
C TYR A 108 14.03 -12.10 -1.61
N LYS A 109 13.84 -10.89 -1.07
CA LYS A 109 12.57 -10.53 -0.44
C LYS A 109 11.51 -10.30 -1.51
N LYS A 110 10.59 -11.26 -1.66
CA LYS A 110 9.50 -11.25 -2.65
C LYS A 110 8.20 -10.71 -2.07
N LEU A 111 7.49 -9.91 -2.87
CA LEU A 111 6.12 -9.46 -2.59
C LEU A 111 5.24 -9.66 -3.80
N ILE A 112 4.01 -10.10 -3.58
CA ILE A 112 2.96 -10.08 -4.61
C ILE A 112 1.96 -8.96 -4.27
N VAL A 113 1.79 -8.01 -5.18
CA VAL A 113 0.81 -6.93 -5.06
C VAL A 113 -0.40 -7.29 -5.92
N PHE A 114 -1.56 -7.42 -5.27
CA PHE A 114 -2.84 -7.67 -5.90
C PHE A 114 -3.57 -6.37 -6.14
N GLY A 115 -3.63 -5.97 -7.41
CA GLY A 115 -4.68 -5.10 -7.90
C GLY A 115 -6.02 -5.82 -7.96
N ASN A 116 -7.00 -5.16 -8.57
CA ASN A 116 -8.38 -5.64 -8.58
C ASN A 116 -8.91 -5.90 -10.00
N GLY A 117 -8.09 -5.75 -11.03
CA GLY A 117 -8.48 -5.83 -12.43
C GLY A 117 -8.92 -7.23 -12.90
N PRO A 118 -9.65 -7.34 -14.02
CA PRO A 118 -10.23 -8.58 -14.51
C PRO A 118 -9.24 -9.72 -14.78
N SER A 119 -7.96 -9.45 -15.02
CA SER A 119 -6.94 -10.48 -15.23
C SER A 119 -6.73 -11.41 -14.04
N LEU A 120 -7.19 -11.02 -12.85
CA LEU A 120 -7.15 -11.84 -11.65
C LEU A 120 -8.33 -12.83 -11.55
N LYS A 121 -9.26 -12.81 -12.51
CA LYS A 121 -10.45 -13.68 -12.48
C LYS A 121 -10.05 -15.15 -12.53
N GLY A 122 -10.53 -15.91 -11.56
CA GLY A 122 -10.21 -17.34 -11.42
C GLY A 122 -8.82 -17.63 -10.85
N PHE A 123 -8.07 -16.61 -10.43
CA PHE A 123 -6.81 -16.82 -9.74
C PHE A 123 -7.04 -17.48 -8.36
N ASP A 124 -6.23 -18.50 -8.07
CA ASP A 124 -6.24 -19.18 -6.78
C ASP A 124 -5.25 -18.50 -5.83
N PHE A 125 -5.79 -17.70 -4.90
CA PHE A 125 -5.00 -16.93 -3.94
C PHE A 125 -4.21 -17.81 -2.96
N PHE A 126 -4.62 -19.07 -2.73
CA PHE A 126 -3.89 -19.97 -1.83
C PHE A 126 -2.53 -20.40 -2.39
N LYS A 127 -2.31 -20.27 -3.70
CA LYS A 127 -1.00 -20.51 -4.33
C LYS A 127 0.10 -19.56 -3.87
N THR A 128 -0.26 -18.46 -3.22
CA THR A 128 0.69 -17.46 -2.69
C THR A 128 1.35 -17.88 -1.37
N LYS A 129 0.98 -19.04 -0.82
CA LYS A 129 1.52 -19.54 0.45
C LYS A 129 3.06 -19.49 0.46
N GLY A 130 3.62 -18.89 1.50
CA GLY A 130 5.07 -18.75 1.68
C GLY A 130 5.66 -17.46 1.09
N VAL A 131 4.85 -16.61 0.45
CA VAL A 131 5.26 -15.29 -0.02
C VAL A 131 4.34 -14.23 0.59
N ASP A 132 4.91 -13.10 1.01
CA ASP A 132 4.09 -12.00 1.52
C ASP A 132 3.25 -11.39 0.38
N THR A 133 2.05 -10.92 0.73
CA THR A 133 1.09 -10.37 -0.22
C THR A 133 0.55 -9.01 0.23
N LEU A 134 0.22 -8.15 -0.72
CA LEU A 134 -0.42 -6.86 -0.46
C LEU A 134 -1.67 -6.75 -1.31
N GLY A 135 -2.84 -6.76 -0.65
CA GLY A 135 -4.14 -6.59 -1.29
C GLY A 135 -4.69 -5.17 -1.08
N MET A 136 -5.64 -4.73 -1.91
CA MET A 136 -6.11 -3.35 -1.85
C MET A 136 -7.61 -3.11 -2.06
N ASN A 137 -8.08 -1.97 -1.52
CA ASN A 137 -9.44 -1.44 -1.65
C ASN A 137 -10.52 -2.51 -1.33
N LEU A 138 -11.59 -2.59 -2.11
CA LEU A 138 -12.79 -3.39 -1.82
C LEU A 138 -12.63 -4.91 -2.06
N ALA A 139 -11.44 -5.37 -2.42
CA ALA A 139 -11.18 -6.81 -2.64
C ALA A 139 -11.33 -7.64 -1.36
N PHE A 140 -11.34 -7.01 -0.17
CA PHE A 140 -11.68 -7.67 1.09
C PHE A 140 -13.02 -8.41 1.07
N ARG A 141 -13.96 -8.00 0.21
CA ARG A 141 -15.25 -8.67 0.04
C ARG A 141 -15.07 -10.09 -0.53
N TYR A 142 -14.15 -10.25 -1.47
CA TYR A 142 -13.84 -11.54 -2.06
C TYR A 142 -13.01 -12.39 -1.10
N TRP A 143 -11.97 -11.81 -0.50
CA TRP A 143 -11.14 -12.43 0.52
C TRP A 143 -11.96 -13.06 1.64
N LYS A 144 -12.97 -12.33 2.14
CA LYS A 144 -13.92 -12.84 3.13
C LYS A 144 -14.76 -14.02 2.64
N GLN A 145 -15.12 -14.07 1.36
CA GLN A 145 -15.90 -15.19 0.79
C GLN A 145 -15.09 -16.47 0.69
N ILE A 146 -13.79 -16.36 0.39
CA ILE A 146 -12.90 -17.51 0.22
C ILE A 146 -12.06 -17.82 1.47
N ASP A 147 -12.28 -17.10 2.56
CA ASP A 147 -11.51 -17.16 3.81
C ASP A 147 -9.98 -17.08 3.60
N TRP A 148 -9.56 -16.12 2.80
CA TRP A 148 -8.15 -15.82 2.54
C TRP A 148 -7.88 -14.34 2.83
N TRP A 149 -6.70 -13.99 3.35
CA TRP A 149 -6.35 -12.60 3.65
C TRP A 149 -4.90 -12.29 3.27
N PRO A 150 -4.59 -11.07 2.78
CA PRO A 150 -3.22 -10.72 2.42
C PRO A 150 -2.37 -10.39 3.65
N THR A 151 -1.04 -10.47 3.53
CA THR A 151 -0.11 -10.02 4.61
C THR A 151 -0.32 -8.54 4.93
N TYR A 152 -0.53 -7.71 3.90
CA TYR A 152 -0.70 -6.27 4.02
C TYR A 152 -1.96 -5.82 3.29
N TYR A 153 -2.55 -4.73 3.78
CA TYR A 153 -3.68 -4.07 3.13
C TYR A 153 -3.33 -2.64 2.75
N ALA A 154 -3.77 -2.18 1.57
CA ALA A 154 -3.64 -0.79 1.17
C ALA A 154 -4.95 -0.21 0.60
N SER A 155 -5.29 1.02 0.98
CA SER A 155 -6.37 1.78 0.32
C SER A 155 -6.09 3.27 0.41
N PHE A 156 -5.83 3.90 -0.73
CA PHE A 156 -5.39 5.29 -0.80
C PHE A 156 -6.42 6.26 -1.40
N ASP A 157 -7.58 5.73 -1.80
CA ASP A 157 -8.73 6.52 -2.24
C ASP A 157 -9.48 7.04 -1.01
N THR A 158 -9.52 8.36 -0.87
CA THR A 158 -10.11 9.03 0.30
C THR A 158 -11.61 8.81 0.41
N VAL A 159 -12.32 8.69 -0.71
CA VAL A 159 -13.78 8.49 -0.74
C VAL A 159 -14.12 7.06 -0.36
N VAL A 160 -13.42 6.09 -0.96
CA VAL A 160 -13.58 4.66 -0.64
C VAL A 160 -13.22 4.40 0.82
N ASN A 161 -12.15 5.01 1.33
CA ASN A 161 -11.74 4.84 2.72
C ASN A 161 -12.83 5.25 3.71
N ILE A 162 -13.47 6.40 3.48
CA ILE A 162 -14.49 6.95 4.38
C ILE A 162 -15.77 6.12 4.30
N ALA A 163 -16.15 5.66 3.10
CA ALA A 163 -17.33 4.82 2.90
C ALA A 163 -17.22 3.44 3.58
N HIS A 164 -16.00 2.95 3.83
CA HIS A 164 -15.74 1.59 4.31
C HIS A 164 -14.91 1.53 5.60
N ILE A 165 -15.02 2.55 6.46
CA ILE A 165 -14.42 2.54 7.80
C ILE A 165 -14.81 1.30 8.61
N PRO A 166 -16.09 0.88 8.66
CA PRO A 166 -16.47 -0.30 9.45
C PRO A 166 -15.74 -1.58 9.01
N GLU A 167 -15.56 -1.79 7.71
CA GLU A 167 -14.85 -2.96 7.18
C GLU A 167 -13.35 -2.87 7.42
N LEU A 168 -12.75 -1.68 7.30
CA LEU A 168 -11.35 -1.51 7.69
C LEU A 168 -11.14 -1.81 9.18
N MET A 169 -12.04 -1.33 10.05
CA MET A 169 -11.98 -1.61 11.48
C MET A 169 -12.08 -3.10 11.78
N ASP A 170 -13.03 -3.80 11.16
CA ASP A 170 -13.15 -5.26 11.29
C ASP A 170 -11.86 -5.98 10.87
N MET A 171 -11.23 -5.56 9.76
CA MET A 171 -9.95 -6.15 9.34
C MET A 171 -8.82 -5.88 10.33
N ILE A 172 -8.74 -4.68 10.90
CA ILE A 172 -7.72 -4.31 11.88
C ILE A 172 -7.91 -5.11 13.18
N GLU A 173 -9.13 -5.15 13.71
CA GLU A 173 -9.50 -5.85 14.95
C GLU A 173 -9.24 -7.36 14.85
N ASN A 174 -9.51 -7.94 13.68
CA ASN A 174 -9.30 -9.37 13.43
C ASN A 174 -7.97 -9.69 12.76
N SER A 175 -7.05 -8.72 12.67
CA SER A 175 -5.82 -8.84 11.87
C SER A 175 -4.94 -10.01 12.31
N GLU A 176 -4.85 -10.29 13.60
CA GLU A 176 -4.03 -11.38 14.14
C GLU A 176 -4.56 -12.74 13.71
N LYS A 177 -5.87 -12.96 13.88
CA LYS A 177 -6.55 -14.17 13.41
C LYS A 177 -6.41 -14.37 11.89
N ARG A 178 -6.39 -13.27 11.14
CA ARG A 178 -6.31 -13.25 9.67
C ARG A 178 -4.86 -13.23 9.14
N GLY A 179 -3.85 -13.19 10.01
CA GLY A 179 -2.44 -13.10 9.61
C GLY A 179 -2.02 -11.77 8.96
N MET A 180 -2.83 -10.72 9.09
CA MET A 180 -2.54 -9.40 8.52
C MET A 180 -1.61 -8.60 9.42
N LYS A 181 -0.55 -8.01 8.86
CA LYS A 181 0.51 -7.32 9.60
C LYS A 181 0.30 -5.81 9.67
N LEU A 182 0.09 -5.14 8.52
CA LEU A 182 -0.01 -3.68 8.41
C LEU A 182 -1.11 -3.23 7.44
N PHE A 183 -1.65 -2.05 7.73
CA PHE A 183 -2.71 -1.38 6.98
C PHE A 183 -2.23 -0.01 6.54
N PHE A 184 -2.16 0.22 5.24
CA PHE A 184 -1.72 1.47 4.63
C PHE A 184 -2.91 2.25 4.09
N THR A 185 -3.05 3.49 4.54
CA THR A 185 -4.21 4.33 4.16
C THR A 185 -3.87 5.82 4.17
N ARG A 186 -4.87 6.67 3.94
CA ARG A 186 -4.77 8.14 3.99
C ARG A 186 -5.18 8.65 5.36
N SER A 187 -4.59 9.75 5.81
CA SER A 187 -4.87 10.33 7.13
C SER A 187 -6.32 10.81 7.33
N ASN A 188 -7.07 11.08 6.25
CA ASN A 188 -8.46 11.55 6.35
C ASN A 188 -9.37 10.58 7.11
N ILE A 189 -9.04 9.28 7.12
CA ILE A 189 -9.81 8.30 7.89
C ILE A 189 -9.69 8.48 9.42
N ALA A 190 -8.60 9.09 9.88
CA ALA A 190 -8.40 9.38 11.29
C ALA A 190 -9.21 10.59 11.77
N GLU A 191 -9.70 11.43 10.85
CA GLU A 191 -10.61 12.52 11.18
C GLU A 191 -11.99 11.97 11.56
N GLU A 192 -12.49 10.99 10.78
CA GLU A 192 -13.75 10.29 11.06
C GLU A 192 -13.63 9.23 12.15
N ASN A 193 -12.42 8.66 12.33
CA ASN A 193 -12.16 7.66 13.35
C ASN A 193 -10.82 7.90 14.07
N PRO A 194 -10.79 8.77 15.09
CA PRO A 194 -9.56 9.19 15.77
C PRO A 194 -8.74 8.06 16.41
N GLN A 195 -9.35 6.91 16.71
CA GLN A 195 -8.63 5.76 17.27
C GLN A 195 -7.57 5.20 16.30
N LEU A 196 -7.72 5.46 15.00
CA LEU A 196 -6.76 5.04 13.98
C LEU A 196 -5.48 5.87 14.00
N LYS A 197 -5.51 7.09 14.55
CA LYS A 197 -4.39 8.06 14.46
C LYS A 197 -3.07 7.49 14.97
N ASN A 198 -3.13 6.72 16.05
CA ASN A 198 -1.96 6.14 16.72
C ASN A 198 -1.98 4.60 16.72
N HIS A 199 -2.82 3.98 15.89
CA HIS A 199 -2.93 2.51 15.88
C HIS A 199 -1.62 1.89 15.34
N PRO A 200 -0.96 0.96 16.04
CA PRO A 200 0.39 0.51 15.72
C PRO A 200 0.50 -0.16 14.33
N LYS A 201 -0.58 -0.83 13.90
CA LYS A 201 -0.67 -1.50 12.60
C LYS A 201 -1.13 -0.60 11.45
N VAL A 202 -1.54 0.64 11.72
CA VAL A 202 -2.02 1.58 10.70
C VAL A 202 -0.91 2.55 10.35
N LYS A 203 -0.63 2.70 9.05
CA LYS A 203 0.38 3.61 8.53
C LYS A 203 -0.26 4.54 7.51
N PHE A 204 -0.18 5.84 7.77
CA PHE A 204 -0.69 6.85 6.85
C PHE A 204 0.35 7.20 5.79
N TYR A 205 -0.09 7.28 4.53
CA TYR A 205 0.73 7.71 3.42
C TYR A 205 1.41 9.04 3.69
N GLU A 206 0.67 10.01 4.26
CA GLU A 206 1.19 11.34 4.59
C GLU A 206 2.39 11.27 5.54
N ASN A 207 2.33 10.40 6.56
CA ASN A 207 3.42 10.20 7.50
C ASN A 207 4.61 9.50 6.84
N ILE A 208 4.37 8.48 6.01
CA ILE A 208 5.43 7.77 5.27
C ILE A 208 6.14 8.73 4.30
N LYS A 209 5.39 9.61 3.64
CA LYS A 209 5.90 10.62 2.71
C LYS A 209 6.74 11.67 3.43
N ALA A 210 6.29 12.12 4.61
CA ALA A 210 6.98 13.13 5.40
C ALA A 210 8.27 12.60 6.07
N ALA A 211 8.27 11.33 6.49
CA ALA A 211 9.34 10.75 7.29
C ALA A 211 10.61 10.38 6.51
N SER A 212 10.66 10.54 5.18
CA SER A 212 11.79 10.05 4.40
C SER A 212 12.29 11.06 3.38
N ASP A 213 13.53 11.48 3.54
CA ASP A 213 14.22 12.34 2.57
C ASP A 213 14.71 11.60 1.33
N GLN A 214 14.67 10.25 1.34
CA GLN A 214 15.24 9.40 0.31
C GLN A 214 14.34 8.20 -0.07
N ASN A 215 13.02 8.23 0.14
CA ASN A 215 12.15 7.17 -0.37
C ASN A 215 11.42 7.56 -1.64
N MET A 216 11.19 6.56 -2.50
CA MET A 216 10.46 6.76 -3.74
C MET A 216 8.99 7.17 -3.56
N VAL A 217 8.45 6.97 -2.37
CA VAL A 217 7.10 7.40 -2.00
C VAL A 217 7.00 8.93 -2.07
N LYS A 218 8.08 9.66 -1.75
CA LYS A 218 8.16 11.14 -1.83
C LYS A 218 8.14 11.68 -3.26
N VAL A 219 8.71 10.95 -4.21
CA VAL A 219 8.86 11.38 -5.63
C VAL A 219 7.57 11.19 -6.43
N THR A 220 6.64 10.38 -5.93
CA THR A 220 5.40 10.05 -6.64
C THR A 220 4.46 11.27 -6.70
N ARG A 221 4.25 11.79 -7.91
CA ARG A 221 3.36 12.94 -8.18
C ARG A 221 1.91 12.52 -8.36
N GLU A 222 1.68 11.48 -9.16
CA GLU A 222 0.35 10.93 -9.44
C GLU A 222 0.06 9.71 -8.57
N ILE A 223 -1.16 9.63 -8.04
CA ILE A 223 -1.50 8.67 -6.99
C ILE A 223 -2.68 7.80 -7.43
N SER A 224 -2.40 6.53 -7.71
CA SER A 224 -3.41 5.45 -7.67
C SER A 224 -3.10 4.50 -6.51
N THR A 225 -4.12 3.82 -5.97
CA THR A 225 -3.88 2.84 -4.90
C THR A 225 -2.91 1.75 -5.36
N GLY A 226 -3.04 1.27 -6.60
CA GLY A 226 -2.17 0.23 -7.16
C GLY A 226 -0.71 0.65 -7.24
N ALA A 227 -0.44 1.85 -7.75
CA ALA A 227 0.93 2.36 -7.86
C ALA A 227 1.55 2.60 -6.47
N LEU A 228 0.79 3.19 -5.54
CA LEU A 228 1.30 3.37 -4.17
C LEU A 228 1.51 2.04 -3.45
N ALA A 229 0.64 1.05 -3.63
CA ALA A 229 0.84 -0.28 -3.07
C ALA A 229 2.16 -0.92 -3.55
N ALA A 230 2.49 -0.80 -4.84
CA ALA A 230 3.78 -1.24 -5.37
C ALA A 230 4.96 -0.52 -4.68
N ARG A 231 4.86 0.80 -4.52
CA ARG A 231 5.87 1.61 -3.80
C ARG A 231 5.96 1.28 -2.31
N ILE A 232 4.86 0.90 -1.67
CA ILE A 232 4.85 0.44 -0.28
C ILE A 232 5.65 -0.87 -0.16
N GLY A 233 5.54 -1.78 -1.14
CA GLY A 233 6.40 -2.95 -1.19
C GLY A 233 7.89 -2.59 -1.16
N GLN A 234 8.29 -1.65 -2.00
CA GLN A 234 9.66 -1.13 -1.97
C GLN A 234 10.02 -0.49 -0.62
N TYR A 235 9.13 0.34 -0.04
CA TYR A 235 9.33 0.96 1.27
C TYR A 235 9.52 -0.08 2.39
N LEU A 236 8.87 -1.23 2.30
CA LEU A 236 9.01 -2.35 3.22
C LEU A 236 10.30 -3.17 2.98
N GLY A 237 11.09 -2.82 1.96
CA GLY A 237 12.36 -3.46 1.63
C GLY A 237 12.24 -4.73 0.79
N TYR A 238 11.14 -4.89 0.04
CA TYR A 238 11.03 -5.96 -0.95
C TYR A 238 11.83 -5.62 -2.21
N GLU A 239 12.57 -6.61 -2.71
CA GLU A 239 13.50 -6.48 -3.84
C GLU A 239 12.87 -6.97 -5.15
N LYS A 240 11.92 -7.91 -5.08
CA LYS A 240 11.21 -8.46 -6.25
C LYS A 240 9.71 -8.33 -6.01
N ILE A 241 9.02 -7.58 -6.86
CA ILE A 241 7.60 -7.27 -6.69
C ILE A 241 6.82 -7.73 -7.93
N LEU A 242 5.94 -8.72 -7.76
CA LEU A 242 5.02 -9.17 -8.81
C LEU A 242 3.70 -8.40 -8.73
N LEU A 243 3.26 -7.84 -9.85
CA LEU A 243 2.01 -7.11 -9.97
C LEU A 243 0.96 -8.00 -10.67
N LEU A 244 -0.09 -8.39 -9.94
CA LEU A 244 -1.21 -9.19 -10.46
C LEU A 244 -2.51 -8.39 -10.39
N GLY A 245 -3.38 -8.48 -11.41
CA GLY A 245 -4.65 -7.73 -11.40
C GLY A 245 -4.46 -6.20 -11.57
N ILE A 246 -3.32 -5.75 -12.10
CA ILE A 246 -3.06 -4.34 -12.41
C ILE A 246 -3.20 -4.17 -13.92
N ASP A 247 -4.44 -4.04 -14.42
CA ASP A 247 -4.70 -4.08 -15.87
C ASP A 247 -4.67 -2.70 -16.54
N MET A 248 -5.07 -1.67 -15.81
CA MET A 248 -5.18 -0.27 -16.28
C MET A 248 -6.07 -0.12 -17.53
N ASN A 249 -7.18 -0.85 -17.58
CA ASN A 249 -8.17 -0.86 -18.65
C ASN A 249 -9.58 -0.47 -18.15
N TYR A 250 -9.66 0.42 -17.16
CA TYR A 250 -10.92 0.78 -16.53
C TYR A 250 -11.90 1.44 -17.52
N VAL A 251 -13.15 0.99 -17.46
CA VAL A 251 -14.31 1.74 -17.96
C VAL A 251 -14.63 2.82 -16.93
N GLU A 252 -14.53 4.10 -17.30
CA GLU A 252 -14.68 5.21 -16.34
C GLU A 252 -16.07 5.29 -15.71
N TYR A 253 -17.10 4.99 -16.51
CA TYR A 253 -18.51 5.04 -16.09
C TYR A 253 -19.14 3.68 -16.33
N ILE A 254 -19.26 2.91 -15.25
CA ILE A 254 -19.89 1.59 -15.28
C ILE A 254 -21.41 1.79 -15.30
N ASN A 255 -22.12 0.93 -16.04
CA ASN A 255 -23.57 0.90 -16.02
C ASN A 255 -24.09 0.69 -14.58
N GLY A 256 -25.15 1.40 -14.21
CA GLY A 256 -25.67 1.40 -12.84
C GLY A 256 -24.93 2.35 -11.88
N SER A 257 -23.98 3.17 -12.34
CA SER A 257 -23.38 4.25 -11.56
C SER A 257 -23.94 5.62 -11.93
N THR A 258 -24.01 6.54 -10.97
CA THR A 258 -24.37 7.95 -11.21
C THR A 258 -23.28 8.89 -10.74
N ARG A 259 -23.08 9.96 -11.52
CA ARG A 259 -22.15 11.03 -11.17
C ARG A 259 -22.65 11.89 -10.02
N HIS A 260 -21.74 12.22 -9.13
CA HIS A 260 -21.88 13.22 -8.08
C HIS A 260 -20.77 14.27 -8.23
N LYS A 261 -20.78 15.30 -7.36
CA LYS A 261 -19.80 16.40 -7.41
C LYS A 261 -18.37 15.88 -7.22
N GLY A 262 -17.41 16.57 -7.83
CA GLY A 262 -15.97 16.32 -7.61
C GLY A 262 -15.42 15.02 -8.19
N GLY A 263 -16.07 14.43 -9.20
CA GLY A 263 -15.61 13.17 -9.80
C GLY A 263 -15.96 11.91 -9.00
N THR A 264 -16.81 12.05 -7.98
CA THR A 264 -17.36 10.92 -7.23
C THR A 264 -18.51 10.25 -8.00
N LEU A 265 -18.59 8.93 -7.90
CA LEU A 265 -19.63 8.08 -8.44
C LEU A 265 -20.32 7.31 -7.31
N ILE A 266 -21.62 7.04 -7.48
CA ILE A 266 -22.39 6.19 -6.57
C ILE A 266 -23.04 5.06 -7.37
N MET A 267 -22.90 3.83 -6.89
CA MET A 267 -23.60 2.67 -7.46
C MET A 267 -25.09 2.68 -7.08
N LYS A 268 -25.98 2.74 -8.06
CA LYS A 268 -27.44 2.65 -7.86
C LYS A 268 -27.93 1.21 -7.74
N GLU A 269 -27.21 0.28 -8.35
CA GLU A 269 -27.48 -1.15 -8.33
C GLU A 269 -26.18 -1.94 -8.26
N THR A 270 -26.27 -3.17 -7.77
CA THR A 270 -25.14 -4.11 -7.80
C THR A 270 -25.04 -4.69 -9.21
N PRO A 271 -23.92 -4.51 -9.92
CA PRO A 271 -23.77 -5.04 -11.28
C PRO A 271 -23.80 -6.57 -11.27
N LYS A 272 -24.52 -7.18 -12.22
CA LYS A 272 -24.44 -8.63 -12.44
C LYS A 272 -23.03 -9.06 -12.89
N ASN A 273 -22.42 -8.23 -13.73
CA ASN A 273 -21.04 -8.37 -14.19
C ASN A 273 -20.34 -7.02 -14.02
N ASN A 274 -19.13 -7.04 -13.49
CA ASN A 274 -18.30 -5.84 -13.37
C ASN A 274 -17.14 -5.93 -14.37
N SER A 275 -17.08 -5.00 -15.32
CA SER A 275 -16.05 -4.99 -16.37
C SER A 275 -14.68 -4.59 -15.85
N ASN A 276 -14.62 -3.89 -14.72
CA ASN A 276 -13.38 -3.30 -14.20
C ASN A 276 -12.69 -4.19 -13.17
N TYR A 277 -13.37 -5.21 -12.65
CA TYR A 277 -12.86 -5.98 -11.52
C TYR A 277 -13.06 -7.49 -11.68
N PHE A 278 -12.20 -8.27 -11.02
CA PHE A 278 -12.19 -9.73 -11.19
C PHE A 278 -13.40 -10.48 -10.62
N PHE A 279 -14.25 -9.81 -9.83
CA PHE A 279 -15.49 -10.38 -9.29
C PHE A 279 -16.64 -9.35 -9.36
N SER A 280 -17.86 -9.84 -9.59
CA SER A 280 -19.04 -9.00 -9.85
C SER A 280 -19.39 -8.08 -8.68
N ASN A 281 -19.27 -8.60 -7.46
CA ASN A 281 -19.66 -7.90 -6.24
C ASN A 281 -18.54 -7.01 -5.67
N TYR A 282 -17.53 -6.67 -6.48
CA TYR A 282 -16.50 -5.71 -6.07
C TYR A 282 -17.14 -4.36 -5.72
N GLN A 283 -18.05 -3.92 -6.57
CA GLN A 283 -18.94 -2.78 -6.32
C GLN A 283 -20.36 -3.27 -6.11
N VAL A 284 -21.03 -2.77 -5.10
CA VAL A 284 -22.42 -3.07 -4.77
C VAL A 284 -23.23 -1.78 -4.67
N LYS A 285 -24.56 -1.90 -4.71
CA LYS A 285 -25.48 -0.77 -4.52
C LYS A 285 -25.11 0.02 -3.25
N GLY A 286 -24.98 1.33 -3.41
CA GLY A 286 -24.65 2.28 -2.34
C GLY A 286 -23.16 2.60 -2.22
N ASP A 287 -22.27 1.85 -2.88
CA ASP A 287 -20.85 2.17 -2.86
C ASP A 287 -20.56 3.52 -3.49
N VAL A 288 -19.63 4.24 -2.87
CA VAL A 288 -19.14 5.55 -3.29
C VAL A 288 -17.67 5.42 -3.66
N TYR A 289 -17.29 5.90 -4.84
CA TYR A 289 -15.93 5.75 -5.38
C TYR A 289 -15.60 6.87 -6.36
N ASN A 290 -14.33 7.04 -6.73
CA ASN A 290 -13.94 8.05 -7.72
C ASN A 290 -13.92 7.50 -9.15
N VAL A 291 -14.12 8.39 -10.13
CA VAL A 291 -13.79 8.10 -11.53
C VAL A 291 -12.31 7.69 -11.61
N PRO A 292 -11.96 6.55 -12.23
CA PRO A 292 -10.59 6.05 -12.27
C PRO A 292 -9.58 7.01 -12.95
N ASN A 293 -10.01 7.80 -13.94
CA ASN A 293 -9.13 8.68 -14.74
C ASN A 293 -7.91 7.93 -15.26
N ASN A 294 -8.15 6.79 -15.94
CA ASN A 294 -7.16 5.74 -16.15
C ASN A 294 -5.85 6.24 -16.81
N GLU A 295 -5.96 7.05 -17.87
CA GLU A 295 -4.77 7.56 -18.56
C GLU A 295 -3.97 8.53 -17.70
N VAL A 296 -4.64 9.46 -17.03
CA VAL A 296 -4.00 10.56 -16.29
C VAL A 296 -3.42 10.07 -14.97
N VAL A 297 -4.14 9.22 -14.25
CA VAL A 297 -3.76 8.78 -12.89
C VAL A 297 -3.03 7.45 -12.92
N HIS A 298 -3.65 6.38 -13.43
CA HIS A 298 -3.09 5.03 -13.30
C HIS A 298 -1.87 4.81 -14.19
N VAL A 299 -2.00 5.08 -15.50
CA VAL A 299 -0.91 4.86 -16.46
C VAL A 299 0.29 5.75 -16.13
N THR A 300 0.06 7.03 -15.83
CA THR A 300 1.12 7.96 -15.43
C THR A 300 1.82 7.53 -14.15
N ALA A 301 1.09 7.11 -13.12
CA ALA A 301 1.69 6.69 -11.85
C ALA A 301 2.60 5.46 -12.02
N PHE A 302 2.22 4.48 -12.85
CA PHE A 302 3.08 3.32 -13.12
C PHE A 302 4.28 3.66 -14.04
N LYS A 303 4.15 4.60 -14.99
CA LYS A 303 5.31 5.12 -15.74
C LYS A 303 6.33 5.78 -14.80
N GLN A 304 5.85 6.60 -13.87
CA GLN A 304 6.66 7.24 -12.84
C GLN A 304 7.44 6.21 -12.00
N ILE A 305 6.83 5.06 -11.68
CA ILE A 305 7.52 3.97 -10.97
C ILE A 305 8.78 3.52 -11.71
N LEU A 306 8.68 3.20 -12.99
CA LEU A 306 9.82 2.77 -13.79
C LEU A 306 10.86 3.87 -13.98
N GLU A 307 10.43 5.09 -14.28
CA GLU A 307 11.33 6.23 -14.46
C GLU A 307 12.19 6.45 -13.23
N ASP A 308 11.56 6.39 -12.05
CA ASP A 308 12.29 6.66 -10.85
C ASP A 308 13.15 5.48 -10.39
N THR A 309 12.72 4.24 -10.59
CA THR A 309 13.58 3.07 -10.34
C THR A 309 14.85 3.11 -11.20
N LYS A 310 14.78 3.67 -12.42
CA LYS A 310 15.96 3.92 -13.25
C LYS A 310 16.85 5.03 -12.69
N LYS A 311 16.26 6.11 -12.16
CA LYS A 311 17.00 7.23 -11.54
C LYS A 311 17.64 6.86 -10.21
N HIS A 312 17.09 5.85 -9.55
CA HIS A 312 17.47 5.44 -8.21
C HIS A 312 17.79 3.93 -8.11
N PRO A 313 18.88 3.48 -8.76
CA PRO A 313 19.29 2.08 -8.75
C PRO A 313 19.66 1.57 -7.34
N GLU A 314 20.02 2.46 -6.41
CA GLU A 314 20.34 2.14 -5.02
C GLU A 314 19.21 1.44 -4.26
N PHE A 315 17.96 1.56 -4.73
CA PHE A 315 16.82 0.88 -4.11
C PHE A 315 16.72 -0.60 -4.42
N ASN A 316 17.49 -1.10 -5.41
CA ASN A 316 17.58 -2.51 -5.76
C ASN A 316 16.22 -3.24 -5.81
N VAL A 317 15.26 -2.65 -6.52
CA VAL A 317 13.90 -3.20 -6.67
C VAL A 317 13.59 -3.47 -8.14
N GLU A 318 13.04 -4.65 -8.40
CA GLU A 318 12.49 -5.01 -9.71
C GLU A 318 10.98 -5.26 -9.60
N TYR A 319 10.25 -4.66 -10.53
CA TYR A 319 8.82 -4.85 -10.68
C TYR A 319 8.53 -5.71 -11.90
N PHE A 320 7.69 -6.71 -11.72
CA PHE A 320 7.27 -7.64 -12.76
C PHE A 320 5.77 -7.50 -13.01
N ASN A 321 5.37 -7.47 -14.27
CA ASN A 321 3.98 -7.63 -14.64
C ASN A 321 3.64 -9.14 -14.67
N GLY A 322 2.69 -9.56 -13.84
CA GLY A 322 2.20 -10.94 -13.82
C GLY A 322 0.93 -11.17 -14.67
N SER A 323 0.42 -10.13 -15.33
CA SER A 323 -0.86 -10.17 -16.05
C SER A 323 -0.62 -9.94 -17.56
N PRO A 324 -0.73 -10.96 -18.42
CA PRO A 324 -0.35 -10.85 -19.84
C PRO A 324 -1.24 -9.87 -20.63
N VAL A 325 -2.47 -9.64 -20.17
CA VAL A 325 -3.42 -8.69 -20.78
C VAL A 325 -3.27 -7.26 -20.25
N SER A 326 -2.40 -7.03 -19.27
CA SER A 326 -2.20 -5.73 -18.65
C SER A 326 -1.48 -4.76 -19.60
N ARG A 327 -1.88 -3.48 -19.52
CA ARG A 327 -1.18 -2.39 -20.19
C ARG A 327 0.20 -2.07 -19.59
N LEU A 328 0.58 -2.68 -18.46
CA LEU A 328 1.94 -2.62 -17.93
C LEU A 328 2.98 -3.08 -18.98
N ASN A 329 2.62 -4.04 -19.83
CA ASN A 329 3.45 -4.49 -20.95
C ASN A 329 3.79 -3.35 -21.92
N GLY A 330 2.83 -2.49 -22.22
CA GLY A 330 2.99 -1.37 -23.14
C GLY A 330 3.79 -0.19 -22.59
N ILE A 331 4.12 -0.19 -21.29
CA ILE A 331 4.87 0.90 -20.64
C ILE A 331 6.24 0.46 -20.10
N GLY A 332 6.66 -0.78 -20.37
CA GLY A 332 8.04 -1.24 -20.14
C GLY A 332 8.27 -2.12 -18.91
N TYR A 333 7.21 -2.64 -18.26
CA TYR A 333 7.38 -3.66 -17.23
C TYR A 333 7.75 -5.00 -17.85
N LYS A 334 8.71 -5.71 -17.26
CA LYS A 334 9.06 -7.07 -17.65
C LYS A 334 7.90 -8.00 -17.29
N PHE A 335 7.40 -8.78 -18.24
CA PHE A 335 6.44 -9.83 -17.95
C PHE A 335 7.12 -11.01 -17.25
N MET A 336 6.48 -11.57 -16.23
CA MET A 336 6.92 -12.78 -15.55
C MET A 336 5.70 -13.60 -15.14
N LYS A 337 5.67 -14.88 -15.49
CA LYS A 337 4.59 -15.77 -15.04
C LYS A 337 4.65 -15.93 -13.52
N PHE A 338 3.48 -16.10 -12.91
CA PHE A 338 3.37 -16.31 -11.47
C PHE A 338 4.26 -17.48 -11.00
N GLU A 339 4.22 -18.61 -11.70
CA GLU A 339 4.99 -19.81 -11.35
C GLU A 339 6.51 -19.58 -11.42
N ASP A 340 6.97 -18.72 -12.33
CA ASP A 340 8.39 -18.40 -12.46
C ASP A 340 8.83 -17.43 -11.37
N PHE A 341 7.98 -16.45 -11.01
CA PHE A 341 8.22 -15.57 -9.87
C PHE A 341 8.31 -16.34 -8.55
N MET A 342 7.46 -17.36 -8.37
CA MET A 342 7.49 -18.19 -7.16
C MET A 342 8.80 -18.97 -7.00
N LYS A 343 9.54 -19.23 -8.10
CA LYS A 343 10.82 -19.96 -8.11
C LYS A 343 12.07 -19.10 -7.89
N LEU A 344 11.95 -17.77 -7.97
CA LEU A 344 13.03 -16.83 -7.59
C LEU A 344 13.41 -16.99 -6.12
#